data_AF-A0A0C1XD74-F1
#
_entry.id   AF-A0A0C1XD74-F1
#
_cell.length_a   1.000
_cell.length_b   1.000
_cell.length_c   1.000
_cell.angle_alpha   90.00
_cell.angle_beta   90.00
_cell.angle_gamma   90.00
#
_symmetry.space_group_name_H-M   'P 1'
#
loop_
_entity.id
_entity.type
_entity.pdbx_description
1 polymer ?
#
loop_
_entity_poly.entity_id
_entity_poly.type
_entity_poly.pdbx_seq_one_letter_code
_entity_poly.pdbx_strand_id
1 'polypeptide(L)'
;MGLVSRAAPGVEKQAERAAESACHLADAVTPTAWSTVAAEDALEAIDVLTTALSQISPDTATALAAVAAATNAARHSLGLPVGPEPDPQGKEAAVPGPRAGDQPAPRGARQRPRRRGLGPGFQGIHTER
;
A
#
# COMPACT_ATOMS: atom_id res chain seq x y z
N MET A 1 -2.06 -18.18 21.22
CA MET A 1 -2.22 -16.78 21.63
C MET A 1 -3.57 -16.32 21.13
N GLY A 2 -4.51 -15.99 22.02
CA GLY A 2 -5.86 -15.56 21.63
C GLY A 2 -5.90 -14.08 21.23
N LEU A 3 -6.93 -13.69 20.48
CA LEU A 3 -7.22 -12.28 20.23
C LEU A 3 -7.47 -11.57 21.58
N VAL A 4 -6.87 -10.39 21.73
CA VAL A 4 -7.19 -9.51 22.86
C VAL A 4 -8.63 -9.00 22.71
N SER A 5 -9.33 -8.81 23.83
CA SER A 5 -10.74 -8.39 23.83
C SER A 5 -10.98 -6.97 23.27
N ARG A 6 -9.91 -6.20 23.04
CA ARG A 6 -9.98 -4.86 22.47
C ARG A 6 -8.89 -4.66 21.42
N ALA A 7 -9.28 -4.24 20.22
CA ALA A 7 -8.35 -3.87 19.17
C ALA A 7 -7.54 -2.62 19.59
N ALA A 8 -6.35 -2.44 18.99
CA ALA A 8 -5.59 -1.21 19.17
C ALA A 8 -6.42 0.02 18.71
N PRO A 9 -6.20 1.21 19.28
CA PRO A 9 -6.94 2.41 18.91
C PRO A 9 -6.93 2.64 17.39
N GLY A 10 -8.11 2.82 16.80
CA GLY A 10 -8.28 3.07 15.37
C GLY A 10 -8.38 1.81 14.49
N VAL A 11 -7.88 0.65 14.92
CA VAL A 11 -7.96 -0.59 14.14
C VAL A 11 -9.40 -1.04 13.93
N GLU A 12 -10.23 -0.99 14.97
CA GLU A 12 -11.66 -1.34 14.90
C GLU A 12 -12.39 -0.49 13.85
N LYS A 13 -12.18 0.83 13.88
CA LYS A 13 -12.77 1.77 12.91
C LYS A 13 -12.25 1.57 11.49
N GLN A 14 -10.99 1.19 11.33
CA GLN A 14 -10.43 0.88 10.01
C GLN A 14 -11.01 -0.43 9.46
N ALA A 15 -11.16 -1.46 10.30
CA ALA A 15 -11.78 -2.72 9.93
C ALA A 15 -13.25 -2.54 9.54
N GLU A 16 -14.00 -1.73 10.30
CA GLU A 16 -15.38 -1.36 9.98
C GLU A 16 -15.47 -0.68 8.60
N ARG A 17 -14.64 0.34 8.35
CA ARG A 17 -14.60 1.03 7.06
C ARG A 17 -14.21 0.13 5.90
N ALA A 18 -13.29 -0.81 6.13
CA ALA A 18 -12.90 -1.78 5.12
C ALA A 18 -14.09 -2.69 4.75
N ALA A 19 -14.86 -3.15 5.74
CA ALA A 19 -16.07 -3.93 5.52
C ALA A 19 -17.14 -3.12 4.77
N GLU A 20 -17.42 -1.88 5.19
CA GLU A 20 -18.36 -0.98 4.50
C GLU A 20 -17.95 -0.73 3.04
N SER A 21 -16.66 -0.46 2.80
CA SER A 21 -16.14 -0.22 1.45
C SER A 21 -16.27 -1.47 0.57
N ALA A 22 -16.02 -2.65 1.12
CA ALA A 22 -16.20 -3.91 0.40
C ALA A 22 -17.67 -4.16 0.03
N CYS A 23 -18.61 -3.87 0.93
CA CYS A 23 -20.04 -3.93 0.62
C CYS A 23 -20.42 -2.96 -0.49
N HIS A 24 -19.99 -1.70 -0.41
CA HIS A 24 -20.26 -0.72 -1.45
C HIS A 24 -19.67 -1.12 -2.80
N LEU A 25 -18.47 -1.70 -2.82
CA LEU A 25 -17.89 -2.26 -4.04
C LEU A 25 -18.76 -3.41 -4.57
N ALA A 26 -19.19 -4.34 -3.73
CA ALA A 26 -20.05 -5.46 -4.12
C ALA A 26 -21.39 -5.00 -4.71
N ASP A 27 -21.98 -3.91 -4.20
CA ASP A 27 -23.21 -3.33 -4.73
C ASP A 27 -23.00 -2.60 -6.07
N ALA A 28 -21.80 -2.06 -6.29
CA ALA A 28 -21.47 -1.29 -7.49
C ALA A 28 -20.99 -2.14 -8.68
N VAL A 29 -20.50 -3.35 -8.43
CA VAL A 29 -19.87 -4.17 -9.47
C VAL A 29 -20.90 -4.75 -10.44
N THR A 30 -20.60 -4.59 -11.73
CA THR A 30 -21.22 -5.33 -12.83
C THR A 30 -20.09 -5.90 -13.70
N PRO A 31 -20.31 -6.95 -14.50
CA PRO A 31 -19.25 -7.50 -15.35
C PRO A 31 -18.57 -6.47 -16.26
N THR A 32 -19.29 -5.41 -16.64
CA THR A 32 -18.80 -4.32 -17.48
C THR A 32 -18.21 -3.13 -16.71
N ALA A 33 -18.30 -3.12 -15.38
CA ALA A 33 -17.79 -2.02 -14.54
C ALA A 33 -16.29 -2.11 -14.24
N TRP A 34 -15.64 -3.23 -14.58
CA TRP A 34 -14.24 -3.46 -14.26
C TRP A 34 -13.31 -2.95 -15.37
N SER A 35 -12.32 -2.16 -14.96
CA SER A 35 -11.10 -1.93 -15.75
C SER A 35 -9.99 -2.86 -15.23
N THR A 36 -8.96 -3.08 -16.05
CA THR A 36 -7.77 -3.84 -15.65
C THR A 36 -7.13 -3.26 -14.38
N VAL A 37 -7.01 -1.93 -14.30
CA VAL A 37 -6.44 -1.23 -13.14
C VAL A 37 -7.31 -1.45 -11.90
N ALA A 38 -8.64 -1.31 -12.03
CA ALA A 38 -9.53 -1.53 -10.88
C ALA A 38 -9.49 -2.98 -10.38
N ALA A 39 -9.34 -3.95 -11.28
CA ALA A 39 -9.19 -5.35 -10.90
C ALA A 39 -7.84 -5.61 -10.20
N GLU A 40 -6.76 -5.01 -10.70
CA GLU A 40 -5.44 -5.08 -10.06
C GLU A 40 -5.44 -4.48 -8.65
N ASP A 41 -5.99 -3.27 -8.49
CA ASP A 41 -6.11 -2.59 -7.19
C ASP A 41 -6.94 -3.42 -6.19
N ALA A 42 -8.04 -4.03 -6.66
CA ALA A 42 -8.88 -4.88 -5.81
C ALA A 42 -8.14 -6.14 -5.35
N LEU A 43 -7.39 -6.79 -6.25
CA LEU A 43 -6.60 -7.98 -5.91
C LEU A 43 -5.42 -7.63 -4.99
N GLU A 44 -4.77 -6.48 -5.18
CA GLU A 44 -3.73 -5.98 -4.26
C GLU A 44 -4.30 -5.69 -2.87
N ALA A 45 -5.48 -5.08 -2.77
CA ALA A 45 -6.15 -4.86 -1.50
C ALA A 45 -6.45 -6.18 -0.76
N ILE A 46 -6.88 -7.23 -1.48
CA ILE A 46 -7.08 -8.57 -0.92
C ILE A 46 -5.76 -9.14 -0.39
N ASP A 47 -4.66 -9.04 -1.14
CA ASP A 47 -3.35 -9.55 -0.71
C ASP A 47 -2.84 -8.84 0.55
N VAL A 48 -3.00 -7.51 0.62
CA VAL A 48 -2.63 -6.71 1.79
C VAL A 48 -3.44 -7.10 3.02
N LEU A 49 -4.77 -7.24 2.89
CA LEU A 49 -5.64 -7.66 3.98
C LEU A 49 -5.35 -9.09 4.43
N THR A 50 -5.12 -10.00 3.49
CA THR A 50 -4.75 -11.40 3.76
C THR A 50 -3.44 -11.48 4.55
N THR A 51 -2.43 -10.71 4.14
CA THR A 51 -1.13 -10.62 4.83
C THR A 51 -1.26 -10.02 6.23
N ALA A 52 -2.10 -9.00 6.41
CA ALA A 52 -2.34 -8.40 7.72
C ALA A 52 -3.04 -9.40 8.67
N LEU A 53 -4.07 -10.10 8.18
CA LEU A 53 -4.84 -11.05 8.97
C LEU A 53 -4.05 -12.33 9.30
N SER A 54 -3.10 -12.75 8.45
CA SER A 54 -2.25 -13.91 8.75
C SER A 54 -1.36 -13.70 9.98
N GLN A 55 -1.12 -12.45 10.39
CA GLN A 55 -0.35 -12.13 11.59
C GLN A 55 -1.11 -12.41 12.89
N ILE A 56 -2.43 -12.69 12.84
CA ILE A 56 -3.24 -12.98 14.02
C ILE A 56 -2.81 -14.28 14.69
N SER A 57 -2.67 -15.35 13.91
CA SER A 57 -2.24 -16.67 14.41
C SER A 57 -1.79 -17.59 13.26
N PRO A 58 -0.99 -18.62 13.55
CA PRO A 58 -0.59 -19.62 12.54
C PRO A 58 -1.78 -20.34 11.89
N ASP A 59 -2.84 -20.60 12.65
CA ASP A 59 -4.06 -21.23 12.12
C ASP A 59 -4.77 -20.30 11.13
N THR A 60 -4.82 -19.00 11.45
CA THR A 60 -5.34 -17.97 10.55
C THR A 60 -4.50 -17.86 9.27
N ALA A 61 -3.17 -17.87 9.38
CA ALA A 61 -2.28 -17.87 8.23
C ALA A 61 -2.52 -19.10 7.33
N THR A 62 -2.67 -20.28 7.93
CA THR A 62 -2.95 -21.53 7.22
C THR A 62 -4.31 -21.47 6.50
N ALA A 63 -5.34 -20.97 7.17
CA ALA A 63 -6.66 -20.79 6.56
C ALA A 63 -6.64 -19.79 5.39
N LEU A 64 -5.82 -18.74 5.49
CA LEU A 64 -5.70 -17.69 4.48
C LEU A 64 -4.82 -18.06 3.28
N ALA A 65 -4.04 -19.13 3.35
CA ALA A 65 -3.22 -19.59 2.22
C ALA A 65 -4.08 -19.89 0.97
N ALA A 66 -5.30 -20.41 1.18
CA ALA A 66 -6.24 -20.65 0.08
C ALA A 66 -6.70 -19.35 -0.59
N VAL A 67 -6.83 -18.25 0.17
CA VAL A 67 -7.20 -16.94 -0.37
C VAL A 67 -6.06 -16.40 -1.24
N ALA A 68 -4.82 -16.45 -0.75
CA ALA A 68 -3.64 -16.04 -1.53
C ALA A 68 -3.53 -16.83 -2.85
N ALA A 69 -3.73 -18.16 -2.81
CA ALA A 69 -3.74 -19.00 -4.00
C ALA A 69 -4.86 -18.61 -4.99
N ALA A 70 -6.07 -18.32 -4.48
CA ALA A 70 -7.19 -17.87 -5.30
C ALA A 70 -6.92 -16.50 -5.95
N THR A 71 -6.32 -15.56 -5.21
CA THR A 71 -5.93 -14.24 -5.74
C THR A 71 -4.90 -14.40 -6.87
N ASN A 72 -3.89 -15.26 -6.69
CA ASN A 72 -2.91 -15.54 -7.74
C ASN A 72 -3.53 -16.20 -8.98
N ALA A 73 -4.46 -17.13 -8.80
CA ALA A 73 -5.20 -17.72 -9.91
C ALA A 73 -6.04 -16.68 -10.68
N ALA A 74 -6.67 -15.74 -9.96
CA ALA A 74 -7.42 -14.63 -10.55
C ALA A 74 -6.49 -13.67 -11.32
N ARG A 75 -5.33 -13.32 -10.76
CA ARG A 75 -4.31 -12.52 -11.47
C ARG A 75 -3.91 -13.20 -12.79
N HIS A 76 -3.64 -14.50 -12.75
CA HIS A 76 -3.26 -15.27 -13.93
C HIS A 76 -4.37 -15.29 -15.00
N SER A 77 -5.63 -15.50 -14.61
CA SER A 77 -6.75 -15.51 -15.57
C SER A 77 -7.01 -14.15 -16.22
N LEU A 78 -6.65 -13.07 -15.54
CA LEU A 78 -6.76 -11.69 -16.02
C LEU A 78 -5.49 -11.21 -16.77
N GLY A 79 -4.44 -12.02 -16.86
CA GLY A 79 -3.16 -11.63 -17.45
C GLY A 79 -2.40 -10.56 -16.64
N LEU A 80 -2.69 -10.46 -15.35
CA LEU A 80 -2.05 -9.53 -14.41
C LEU A 80 -0.77 -10.13 -13.82
N PRO A 81 0.18 -9.29 -13.37
CA PRO A 81 1.35 -9.78 -12.65
C PRO A 81 0.91 -10.51 -11.38
N VAL A 82 1.44 -11.72 -11.18
CA VAL A 82 1.23 -12.53 -9.97
C VAL A 82 2.00 -11.87 -8.82
N GLY A 83 1.38 -11.79 -7.64
CA GLY A 83 2.05 -11.29 -6.44
C GLY A 83 3.19 -12.23 -6.00
N PRO A 84 4.08 -11.79 -5.10
CA PRO A 84 5.08 -12.70 -4.54
C PRO A 84 4.38 -13.89 -3.90
N GLU A 85 4.67 -15.11 -4.35
CA GLU A 85 4.19 -16.31 -3.67
C GLU A 85 4.65 -16.29 -2.21
N PRO A 86 3.79 -16.71 -1.26
CA PRO A 86 4.22 -16.87 0.12
C PRO A 86 5.31 -17.94 0.16
N ASP A 87 6.53 -17.52 0.44
CA ASP A 87 7.67 -18.41 0.64
C ASP A 87 7.33 -19.40 1.77
N PRO A 88 7.33 -20.72 1.53
CA PRO A 88 7.01 -21.72 2.54
C PRO A 88 8.00 -21.75 3.72
N GLN A 89 9.04 -20.91 3.72
CA GLN A 89 10.06 -20.82 4.77
C GLN A 89 10.00 -19.56 5.64
N GLY A 90 8.89 -18.80 5.62
CA GLY A 90 8.65 -17.76 6.62
C GLY A 90 9.72 -16.67 6.65
N LYS A 91 10.35 -16.39 5.50
CA LYS A 91 11.07 -15.12 5.34
C LYS A 91 10.03 -14.07 5.03
N GLU A 92 9.59 -13.46 6.12
CA GLU A 92 8.86 -12.21 6.18
C GLU A 92 9.44 -11.26 5.13
N ALA A 93 8.75 -11.13 3.99
CA ALA A 93 9.02 -10.06 3.05
C ALA A 93 8.67 -8.79 3.81
N ALA A 94 9.69 -8.12 4.34
CA ALA A 94 9.54 -6.87 5.05
C ALA A 94 8.73 -5.92 4.18
N VAL A 95 7.48 -5.70 4.57
CA VAL A 95 6.65 -4.62 4.05
C VAL A 95 7.51 -3.36 4.20
N PRO A 96 7.87 -2.64 3.11
CA PRO A 96 8.58 -1.40 3.28
C PRO A 96 7.61 -0.44 3.96
N GLY A 97 7.79 -0.21 5.26
CA GLY A 97 7.19 0.93 5.93
C GLY A 97 7.57 2.22 5.18
N PRO A 98 6.76 3.29 5.24
CA PRO A 98 7.07 4.53 4.55
C PRO A 98 8.44 5.02 5.02
N ARG A 99 9.44 4.92 4.13
CA ARG A 99 10.80 5.41 4.38
C ARG A 99 10.75 6.93 4.46
N ALA A 100 10.65 7.45 5.68
CA ALA A 100 11.07 8.81 5.99
C ALA A 100 12.61 8.82 5.95
N GLY A 101 13.15 9.36 4.86
CA GLY A 101 14.57 9.68 4.74
C GLY A 101 15.37 8.59 4.02
N ASP A 102 15.38 8.64 2.69
CA ASP A 102 16.57 8.35 1.90
C ASP A 102 16.34 8.91 0.48
N GLN A 103 16.87 10.12 0.24
CA GLN A 103 16.93 10.72 -1.09
C GLN A 103 18.06 10.07 -1.90
N PRO A 104 17.80 9.53 -3.11
CA PRO A 104 18.85 9.25 -4.07
C PRO A 104 19.23 10.55 -4.82
N ALA A 105 20.54 10.83 -4.88
CA ALA A 105 21.10 11.96 -5.61
C ALA A 105 20.86 11.85 -7.14
N PRO A 106 20.61 12.97 -7.85
CA PRO A 106 20.24 12.95 -9.26
C PRO A 106 21.46 12.94 -10.21
N ARG A 107 21.48 12.01 -11.17
CA ARG A 107 22.33 12.08 -12.36
C ARG A 107 21.54 12.69 -13.53
N GLY A 108 22.02 13.82 -14.05
CA GLY A 108 21.87 14.16 -15.48
C GLY A 108 20.89 15.27 -15.88
N ALA A 109 21.40 16.51 -15.88
CA ALA A 109 21.21 17.53 -16.92
C ALA A 109 19.79 18.03 -17.29
N ARG A 110 19.39 19.15 -16.66
CA ARG A 110 18.93 20.37 -17.37
C ARG A 110 19.42 21.61 -16.62
N GLN A 111 20.30 22.37 -17.27
CA GLN A 111 20.91 23.60 -16.74
C GLN A 111 19.82 24.62 -16.38
N ARG A 112 19.79 25.06 -15.11
CA ARG A 112 19.01 26.21 -14.66
C ARG A 112 19.94 27.42 -14.47
N PRO A 113 19.54 28.65 -14.86
CA PRO A 113 20.42 29.80 -14.84
C PRO A 113 20.79 30.16 -13.40
N ARG A 114 22.09 30.25 -13.12
CA ARG A 114 22.61 30.72 -11.84
C ARG A 114 22.21 32.19 -11.64
N ARG A 115 21.23 32.45 -10.79
CA ARG A 115 20.97 33.80 -10.29
C ARG A 115 22.20 34.25 -9.51
N ARG A 116 22.89 35.25 -10.05
CA ARG A 116 23.96 35.98 -9.36
C ARG A 116 23.40 36.50 -8.04
N GLY A 117 23.90 35.97 -6.92
CA GLY A 117 23.72 36.63 -5.64
C GLY A 117 24.32 38.03 -5.72
N LEU A 118 23.54 39.04 -5.36
CA LEU A 118 24.01 40.41 -5.17
C LEU A 118 25.06 40.33 -4.04
N GLY A 119 26.29 40.74 -4.34
CA GLY A 119 27.47 40.51 -3.49
C GLY A 119 27.37 41.04 -2.05
N PRO A 120 28.45 40.92 -1.27
CA PRO A 120 28.46 41.33 0.15
C PRO A 120 28.13 42.83 0.24
N GLY A 121 27.01 43.16 0.89
CA GLY A 121 26.47 44.52 0.97
C GLY A 121 24.96 44.64 0.76
N PHE A 122 24.25 43.56 0.42
CA PHE A 122 22.79 43.61 0.31
C PHE A 122 22.11 43.58 1.69
N GLN A 123 21.66 44.74 2.18
CA GLN A 123 20.73 44.85 3.31
C GLN A 123 19.30 44.75 2.78
N GLY A 124 18.60 43.69 3.18
CA GLY A 124 17.23 43.41 2.76
C GLY A 124 16.25 44.51 3.18
N ILE A 125 15.16 44.63 2.41
CA ILE A 125 14.10 45.60 2.64
C ILE A 125 13.28 45.13 3.84
N HIS A 126 13.27 45.91 4.93
CA HIS A 126 12.33 45.70 6.03
C HIS A 126 10.96 46.21 5.58
N THR A 127 9.97 45.30 5.54
CA THR A 127 8.57 45.68 5.43
C THR A 127 8.02 45.75 6.85
N GLU A 128 7.82 46.96 7.34
CA GLU A 128 6.99 47.18 8.52
C GLU A 128 5.51 47.12 8.10
N ARG A 129 4.80 46.20 8.77
CA ARG A 129 3.36 46.11 9.05
C ARG A 129 2.34 46.53 7.99
#